data_AF-A0A9P4QPH6-F1
#
_entry.id   AF-A0A9P4QPH6-F1
#
_cell.length_a   1.000
_cell.length_b   1.000
_cell.length_c   1.000
_cell.angle_alpha   90.00
_cell.angle_beta   90.00
_cell.angle_gamma   90.00
#
_symmetry.space_group_name_H-M   'P 1'
#
loop_
_entity.id
_entity.type
_entity.pdbx_description
1 polymer ?
#
loop_
_entity_poly.entity_id
_entity_poly.type
_entity_poly.pdbx_seq_one_letter_code
_entity_poly.pdbx_strand_id
1 'polypeptide(L)' 'TVTGFLSDAKRFALRFQPIVADSPLQLYSSTLTFAPERSLIRQAFEKQAPQHIKMVSKRETDWDACRSTLEGHSS' A
#
# COMPACT_ATOMS: atom_id res chain seq x y z
N THR A 1 -10.99 5.49 -20.94
CA THR A 1 -12.23 4.85 -20.43
C THR A 1 -11.91 3.94 -19.26
N VAL A 2 -12.86 3.70 -18.36
CA VAL A 2 -12.68 2.83 -17.17
C VAL A 2 -12.17 1.43 -17.57
N THR A 3 -12.65 0.89 -18.68
CA THR A 3 -12.24 -0.42 -19.20
C THR A 3 -10.77 -0.48 -19.60
N GLY A 4 -10.24 0.58 -20.19
CA GLY A 4 -8.83 0.69 -20.55
C GLY A 4 -7.93 0.71 -19.31
N PHE A 5 -8.31 1.50 -18.31
CA PHE A 5 -7.60 1.55 -17.03
C PHE A 5 -7.58 0.19 -16.32
N LEU A 6 -8.74 -0.49 -16.22
CA LEU A 6 -8.81 -1.81 -15.58
C LEU A 6 -7.94 -2.86 -16.29
N SER A 7 -7.89 -2.81 -17.62
CA SER A 7 -7.06 -3.72 -18.42
C SER A 7 -5.57 -3.48 -18.17
N ASP A 8 -5.17 -2.21 -18.08
CA ASP A 8 -3.79 -1.82 -17.79
C ASP A 8 -3.38 -2.17 -16.36
N ALA A 9 -4.22 -1.86 -15.36
CA ALA A 9 -4.00 -2.22 -13.97
C ALA A 9 -3.85 -3.74 -13.77
N LYS A 10 -4.66 -4.55 -14.46
CA LYS A 10 -4.50 -6.01 -14.46
C LYS A 10 -3.14 -6.43 -15.02
N ARG A 11 -2.71 -5.83 -16.13
CA ARG A 11 -1.41 -6.13 -16.74
C ARG A 11 -0.26 -5.73 -15.82
N PHE A 12 -0.36 -4.58 -15.17
CA PHE A 12 0.60 -4.11 -14.17
C PHE A 12 0.73 -5.13 -13.02
N ALA A 13 -0.38 -5.49 -12.37
CA ALA A 13 -0.37 -6.43 -11.25
C ALA A 13 0.29 -7.78 -11.61
N LEU A 14 -0.09 -8.36 -12.76
CA LEU A 14 0.49 -9.62 -13.24
C LEU A 14 1.99 -9.50 -13.57
N ARG A 15 2.41 -8.37 -14.15
CA ARG A 15 3.81 -8.14 -14.54
C ARG A 15 4.75 -8.06 -13.33
N PHE A 16 4.27 -7.48 -12.23
CA PHE A 16 5.05 -7.24 -11.02
C PHE A 16 4.85 -8.30 -9.93
N GLN A 17 3.86 -9.21 -10.06
CA GLN A 17 3.64 -10.30 -9.12
C GLN A 17 4.91 -11.11 -8.76
N PRO A 18 5.79 -11.48 -9.72
CA PRO A 18 7.03 -12.20 -9.36
C PRO A 18 8.00 -11.35 -8.53
N ILE A 19 8.08 -10.04 -8.80
CA ILE A 19 8.95 -9.11 -8.06
C ILE A 19 8.46 -8.94 -6.62
N VAL A 20 7.13 -8.89 -6.44
CA VAL A 20 6.49 -8.89 -5.12
C VAL A 20 6.82 -10.17 -4.35
N ALA A 21 6.83 -11.32 -5.03
CA ALA A 21 7.19 -12.60 -4.42
C ALA A 21 8.68 -12.69 -4.07
N ASP A 22 9.55 -12.12 -4.89
CA ASP A 22 11.01 -12.17 -4.73
C ASP A 22 11.55 -11.17 -3.69
N SER A 23 10.84 -10.05 -3.46
CA SER A 23 11.22 -9.03 -2.48
C SER A 23 10.20 -8.84 -1.36
N PRO A 24 9.92 -9.89 -0.56
CA PRO A 24 8.93 -9.83 0.50
C PRO A 24 9.30 -8.79 1.56
N LEU A 25 10.59 -8.63 1.89
CA LEU A 25 11.04 -7.70 2.93
C LEU A 25 10.77 -6.22 2.57
N GLN A 26 11.01 -5.82 1.31
CA GLN A 26 10.77 -4.44 0.88
C GLN A 26 9.27 -4.12 0.85
N LEU A 27 8.45 -5.09 0.44
CA LEU A 27 7.00 -4.96 0.43
C LEU A 27 6.42 -4.90 1.86
N TYR A 28 6.90 -5.75 2.77
CA TYR A 28 6.50 -5.70 4.18
C TYR A 28 6.91 -4.37 4.82
N SER A 29 8.12 -3.90 4.57
CA SER A 29 8.62 -2.63 5.11
C SER A 29 7.79 -1.43 4.65
N SER A 30 7.44 -1.37 3.36
CA SER A 30 6.60 -0.30 2.81
C SER A 30 5.17 -0.39 3.34
N THR A 31 4.55 -1.57 3.29
CA THR A 31 3.18 -1.77 3.77
C THR A 31 3.03 -1.46 5.27
N LEU A 32 4.00 -1.81 6.12
CA LEU A 32 4.00 -1.42 7.53
C LEU A 32 4.18 0.08 7.74
N THR A 33 4.99 0.73 6.91
CA THR A 33 5.25 2.19 6.98
C THR A 33 4.00 3.01 6.67
N PHE A 34 3.22 2.56 5.68
CA PHE A 34 2.02 3.25 5.19
C PHE A 34 0.71 2.76 5.82
N ALA A 35 0.72 1.64 6.55
CA ALA A 35 -0.47 1.15 7.23
C ALA A 35 -1.00 2.17 8.27
N PRO A 36 -2.34 2.29 8.40
CA PRO A 36 -2.98 3.14 9.39
C PRO A 36 -2.52 2.84 10.82
N GLU A 37 -2.64 3.81 11.72
CA GLU A 37 -2.22 3.67 13.12
C GLU A 37 -2.95 2.54 13.87
N ARG A 38 -4.23 2.33 13.56
CA ARG A 38 -5.04 1.25 14.16
C ARG A 38 -4.96 -0.08 13.41
N SER A 39 -4.15 -0.19 12.37
CA SER A 39 -3.96 -1.46 11.67
C SER A 39 -3.37 -2.50 12.61
N LEU A 40 -4.11 -3.61 12.80
CA LEU A 40 -3.67 -4.73 13.64
C LEU A 40 -2.33 -5.31 13.18
N ILE A 41 -2.11 -5.39 11.86
CA ILE A 41 -0.85 -5.85 11.28
C ILE A 41 0.29 -4.91 11.68
N ARG A 42 0.08 -3.59 11.60
CA ARG A 42 1.09 -2.63 12.01
C ARG A 42 1.40 -2.74 13.50
N GLN A 43 0.39 -2.82 14.36
CA GLN A 43 0.59 -2.94 15.80
C GLN A 43 1.33 -4.24 16.16
N ALA A 44 0.98 -5.36 15.52
CA ALA A 44 1.64 -6.64 15.74
C ALA A 44 3.13 -6.61 15.36
N PHE A 45 3.50 -5.83 14.35
CA PHE A 45 4.84 -5.79 13.78
C PHE A 45 5.54 -4.43 13.93
N GLU A 46 5.09 -3.57 14.84
CA GLU A 46 5.58 -2.20 14.99
C GLU A 46 7.10 -2.16 15.25
N LYS A 47 7.59 -3.11 16.05
CA LYS A 47 9.03 -3.23 16.37
C LYS A 47 9.89 -3.71 15.21
N GLN A 48 9.27 -4.33 14.20
CA GLN A 48 9.92 -4.86 13.00
C GLN A 48 9.83 -3.87 11.84
N ALA A 49 8.94 -2.87 11.94
CA ALA A 49 8.87 -1.78 10.99
C ALA A 49 10.22 -1.02 10.98
N PRO A 50 10.66 -0.52 9.81
CA PRO A 50 11.89 0.24 9.72
C PRO A 50 11.85 1.47 10.63
N GLN A 51 12.58 1.45 11.75
CA GLN A 51 12.57 2.51 12.76
C GLN A 51 13.04 3.87 12.20
N HIS A 52 13.78 3.84 11.10
CA HIS A 52 14.33 5.02 10.44
C HIS A 52 13.38 5.67 9.41
N ILE A 53 12.25 5.03 9.08
CA ILE A 53 11.30 5.56 8.10
C ILE A 53 10.13 6.21 8.86
N LYS A 54 10.23 7.52 9.07
CA LYS A 54 9.13 8.33 9.58
C LYS A 54 8.34 8.91 8.41
N MET A 55 7.03 8.70 8.42
CA MET A 55 6.15 9.32 7.45
C MET A 55 6.07 10.83 7.73
N VAL A 56 6.28 11.63 6.69
CA VAL A 56 6.26 13.11 6.80
C VAL A 56 4.84 13.65 6.79
N SER A 57 3.92 12.93 6.15
CA SER A 57 2.49 13.26 6.12
C SER A 57 1.72 12.61 7.27
N LYS A 58 0.52 13.15 7.54
CA LYS A 58 -0.40 12.60 8.54
C LYS A 58 -0.79 11.18 8.12
N ARG A 59 -0.62 10.24 9.05
CA ARG A 59 -1.08 8.86 8.87
C ARG A 59 -2.58 8.78 9.08
N GLU A 60 -3.23 7.91 8.32
CA GLU A 60 -4.63 7.58 8.54
C GLU A 60 -4.77 6.87 9.89
N THR A 61 -5.85 7.21 10.61
CA THR A 61 -6.14 6.64 11.92
C THR A 61 -6.56 5.18 11.80
N ASP A 62 -7.39 4.88 10.81
CA ASP A 62 -7.94 3.55 10.55
C ASP A 62 -8.02 3.34 9.04
N TRP A 63 -8.24 2.11 8.60
CA TRP A 63 -8.60 1.86 7.21
C TRP A 63 -9.89 2.62 6.91
N ASP A 64 -9.87 3.51 5.92
CA ASP A 64 -11.10 4.16 5.50
C ASP A 64 -12.09 3.11 4.94
N ALA A 65 -13.39 3.38 5.09
CA ALA A 65 -14.40 2.52 4.47
C ALA A 65 -14.40 2.66 2.93
N CYS A 66 -13.79 3.73 2.42
CA CYS A 66 -13.67 4.04 1.00
C CYS A 66 -12.40 3.44 0.40
N ARG A 67 -12.34 2.09 0.36
CA ARG A 67 -11.43 1.27 -0.46
C ARG A 67 -10.72 2.08 -1.57
N SER A 68 -9.53 2.61 -1.28
CA SER A 68 -8.65 3.29 -2.23
C SER A 68 -9.40 4.03 -3.35
N THR A 69 -10.13 5.10 -3.01
CA THR A 69 -10.56 6.04 -4.04
C THR A 69 -9.30 6.65 -4.65
N LEU A 70 -9.05 6.38 -5.93
CA LEU A 70 -7.95 6.98 -6.68
C LEU A 70 -8.33 8.44 -6.96
N GLU A 71 -8.19 9.30 -5.95
CA GLU A 71 -8.48 10.72 -6.06
C GLU A 71 -7.47 11.37 -7.01
N GLY A 72 -7.95 12.06 -8.05
CA GLY A 72 -7.10 12.82 -8.97
C GLY A 72 -7.22 12.49 -10.46
N HIS A 73 -8.11 11.58 -10.88
CA HIS A 73 -8.37 11.34 -12.31
C HIS A 73 -9.68 11.99 -12.77
N SER A 74 -9.63 13.30 -13.04
CA SER A 74 -10.61 13.93 -13.92
C SER A 74 -10.31 13.52 -15.37
N SER A 75 -11.35 13.13 -16.12
CA SER A 75 -11.28 12.71 -17.53
C SER A 75 -10.81 13.81 -18.48
#